data_AF-A0A1S4C3F2-F1
#
_entry.id   AF-A0A1S4C3F2-F1
#
_cell.length_a   1.000
_cell.length_b   1.000
_cell.length_c   1.000
_cell.angle_alpha   90.00
_cell.angle_beta   90.00
_cell.angle_gamma   90.00
#
_symmetry.space_group_name_H-M   'P 1'
#
loop_
_entity.id
_entity.type
_entity.pdbx_description
1 polymer ?
#
loop_
_entity_poly.entity_id
_entity_poly.type
_entity_poly.pdbx_seq_one_letter_code
_entity_poly.pdbx_strand_id
1 'polypeptide(L)'
;MVADFPMLLTYNIDILRPKYRYLRRMMVRPLQDLIEFPRFFSYSLDERIVPRHKIMVENRINFKLRYMLASTDDEFKQRVHAAVERRLRFESGVIDDKEADTQIDCSIEKLPFDFQTAEILEENADLSSDYKDLPTAHIQNSA
;
A
#
# COMPACT_ATOMS: atom_id res chain seq x y z
N MET A 1 -0.41 -17.83 4.85
CA MET A 1 -1.83 -17.44 4.66
C MET A 1 -2.80 -18.49 5.19
N VAL A 2 -3.02 -19.64 4.53
CA VAL A 2 -3.99 -20.66 4.98
C VAL A 2 -3.52 -21.37 6.26
N ALA A 3 -2.23 -21.67 6.37
CA ALA A 3 -1.64 -22.25 7.59
C ALA A 3 -1.86 -21.37 8.83
N ASP A 4 -1.78 -20.04 8.67
CA ASP A 4 -1.92 -19.08 9.78
C ASP A 4 -3.39 -18.79 10.13
N PHE A 5 -4.31 -19.04 9.19
CA PHE A 5 -5.73 -18.78 9.36
C PHE A 5 -6.56 -19.83 8.59
N PRO A 6 -6.66 -21.07 9.11
CA PRO A 6 -7.36 -22.16 8.43
C PRO A 6 -8.86 -21.90 8.28
N MET A 7 -9.41 -21.07 9.17
CA MET A 7 -10.79 -20.59 9.11
C MET A 7 -11.15 -19.92 7.80
N LEU A 8 -10.17 -19.44 7.02
CA LEU A 8 -10.42 -18.86 5.70
C LEU A 8 -11.22 -19.81 4.79
N LEU A 9 -10.97 -21.12 4.89
CA LEU A 9 -11.58 -22.15 4.04
C LEU A 9 -13.07 -22.37 4.36
N THR A 10 -13.53 -21.96 5.54
CA THR A 10 -14.93 -22.14 5.94
C THR A 10 -15.81 -20.94 5.56
N TYR A 11 -15.22 -19.83 5.11
CA TYR A 11 -15.99 -18.65 4.73
C TYR A 11 -16.62 -18.82 3.35
N ASN A 12 -17.86 -18.34 3.23
CA ASN A 12 -18.56 -18.29 1.96
C ASN A 12 -17.89 -17.30 0.99
N ILE A 13 -17.78 -17.72 -0.27
CA ILE A 13 -17.19 -16.91 -1.35
C ILE A 13 -17.94 -15.57 -1.50
N ASP A 14 -19.26 -15.56 -1.27
CA ASP A 14 -20.09 -14.35 -1.36
C ASP A 14 -19.74 -13.30 -0.30
N ILE A 15 -19.16 -13.71 0.83
CA ILE A 15 -18.68 -12.81 1.88
C ILE A 15 -17.24 -12.36 1.60
N LEU A 16 -16.40 -13.25 1.05
CA LEU A 16 -15.00 -12.94 0.75
C LEU A 16 -14.84 -11.99 -0.45
N ARG A 17 -15.66 -12.16 -1.51
CA ARG A 17 -15.58 -11.37 -2.74
C ARG A 17 -15.74 -9.86 -2.52
N PRO A 18 -16.75 -9.38 -1.77
CA PRO A 18 -16.89 -7.95 -1.46
C PRO A 18 -15.69 -7.39 -0.70
N LYS A 19 -15.18 -8.11 0.30
CA LYS A 19 -14.02 -7.70 1.12
C LYS A 19 -12.76 -7.56 0.27
N TYR A 20 -12.50 -8.55 -0.60
CA TYR A 20 -11.37 -8.51 -1.53
C TYR A 20 -11.51 -7.35 -2.54
N ARG A 21 -12.71 -7.15 -3.09
CA ARG A 21 -13.00 -6.07 -4.04
C ARG A 21 -12.77 -4.71 -3.39
N TYR A 22 -13.20 -4.53 -2.15
CA TYR A 22 -12.97 -3.29 -1.41
C TYR A 22 -11.48 -3.02 -1.22
N LEU A 23 -10.70 -4.03 -0.81
CA LEU A 23 -9.26 -3.90 -0.64
C LEU A 23 -8.55 -3.44 -1.93
N ARG A 24 -8.88 -4.06 -3.07
CA ARG A 24 -8.20 -3.77 -4.34
C ARG A 24 -8.67 -2.48 -4.99
N ARG A 25 -9.97 -2.19 -4.97
CA ARG A 25 -10.54 -1.04 -5.69
C ARG A 25 -10.63 0.22 -4.85
N MET A 26 -10.93 0.09 -3.56
CA MET A 26 -11.17 1.24 -2.68
C MET A 26 -9.93 1.57 -1.85
N MET A 27 -9.29 0.56 -1.24
CA MET A 27 -8.09 0.79 -0.43
C MET A 27 -6.80 0.81 -1.26
N VAL A 28 -6.86 0.37 -2.52
CA VAL A 28 -5.73 0.29 -3.47
C VAL A 28 -4.50 -0.39 -2.84
N ARG A 29 -4.71 -1.53 -2.15
CA ARG A 29 -3.63 -2.28 -1.49
C ARG A 29 -3.13 -3.46 -2.35
N PRO A 30 -1.84 -3.83 -2.21
CA PRO A 30 -1.31 -5.03 -2.84
C PRO A 30 -1.89 -6.29 -2.19
N LEU A 31 -1.85 -7.41 -2.91
CA LEU A 31 -2.26 -8.72 -2.38
C LEU A 31 -1.37 -9.17 -1.22
N GLN A 32 -0.12 -8.69 -1.18
CA GLN A 32 0.85 -9.02 -0.14
C GLN A 32 0.32 -8.74 1.27
N ASP A 33 -0.44 -7.65 1.45
CA ASP A 33 -1.03 -7.27 2.74
C ASP A 33 -2.01 -8.34 3.26
N LEU A 34 -2.71 -9.05 2.36
CA LEU A 34 -3.60 -10.16 2.73
C LEU A 34 -2.84 -11.43 3.09
N ILE A 35 -1.69 -11.65 2.47
CA ILE A 35 -0.84 -12.80 2.76
C ILE A 35 -0.20 -12.62 4.15
N GLU A 36 0.25 -11.41 4.48
CA GLU A 36 0.81 -11.04 5.79
C GLU A 36 -0.27 -11.02 6.89
N PHE A 37 -1.52 -10.66 6.55
CA PHE A 37 -2.63 -10.57 7.48
C PHE A 37 -3.91 -11.23 6.95
N PRO A 38 -3.97 -12.57 6.91
CA PRO A 38 -5.14 -13.31 6.42
C PRO A 38 -6.39 -13.10 7.27
N ARG A 39 -6.22 -12.72 8.54
CA ARG A 39 -7.31 -12.37 9.46
C ARG A 39 -8.14 -11.17 8.98
N PHE A 40 -7.70 -10.42 7.96
CA PHE A 40 -8.51 -9.39 7.31
C PHE A 40 -9.95 -9.85 7.00
N PHE A 41 -10.11 -11.08 6.51
CA PHE A 41 -11.41 -11.62 6.12
C PHE A 41 -12.35 -11.90 7.29
N SER A 42 -11.85 -11.98 8.53
CA SER A 42 -12.70 -12.19 9.69
C SER A 42 -13.41 -10.92 10.16
N TYR A 43 -12.94 -9.73 9.76
CA TYR A 43 -13.55 -8.46 10.18
C TYR A 43 -14.76 -8.08 9.31
N SER A 44 -15.75 -7.41 9.90
CA SER A 44 -16.91 -6.86 9.19
C SER A 44 -16.47 -5.80 8.18
N LEU A 45 -17.01 -5.87 6.95
CA LEU A 45 -16.71 -4.88 5.91
C LEU A 45 -17.25 -3.51 6.31
N ASP A 46 -18.54 -3.43 6.58
CA ASP A 46 -19.26 -2.16 6.77
C ASP A 46 -19.03 -1.56 8.16
N GLU A 47 -18.89 -2.40 9.19
CA GLU A 47 -18.76 -1.93 10.58
C GLU A 47 -17.31 -1.61 10.99
N ARG A 48 -16.32 -2.29 10.38
CA ARG A 48 -14.93 -2.23 10.85
C ARG A 48 -13.96 -1.76 9.76
N ILE A 49 -13.96 -2.39 8.60
CA ILE A 49 -12.98 -2.12 7.54
C ILE A 49 -13.25 -0.75 6.90
N VAL A 50 -14.49 -0.48 6.49
CA VAL A 50 -14.88 0.77 5.80
C VAL A 50 -14.70 2.00 6.69
N PRO A 51 -15.19 2.04 7.95
CA PRO A 51 -15.09 3.24 8.77
C PRO A 51 -13.64 3.60 9.12
N ARG A 52 -12.81 2.60 9.44
CA ARG A 52 -11.40 2.81 9.76
C ARG A 52 -10.59 3.25 8.54
N HIS A 53 -10.88 2.68 7.36
CA HIS A 53 -10.27 3.13 6.12
C HIS A 53 -10.60 4.61 5.83
N LYS A 54 -11.86 5.02 5.99
CA LYS A 54 -12.30 6.40 5.75
C LYS A 54 -11.53 7.39 6.63
N ILE A 55 -11.40 7.09 7.92
CA ILE A 55 -10.64 7.92 8.88
C ILE A 55 -9.17 8.03 8.44
N MET A 56 -8.56 6.94 7.98
CA MET A 56 -7.17 6.97 7.50
C MET A 56 -6.99 7.85 6.27
N VAL A 57 -7.91 7.76 5.30
CA VAL A 57 -7.88 8.57 4.07
C VAL A 57 -8.07 10.05 4.39
N GLU A 58 -9.04 10.39 5.24
CA GLU A 58 -9.33 11.76 5.66
C GLU A 58 -8.11 12.43 6.32
N ASN A 59 -7.40 11.67 7.17
CA ASN A 59 -6.20 12.16 7.85
C ASN A 59 -4.91 11.99 7.02
N ARG A 60 -5.00 11.42 5.81
CA ARG A 60 -3.86 11.07 4.92
C ARG A 60 -2.79 10.21 5.60
N ILE A 61 -3.21 9.24 6.41
CA ILE A 61 -2.31 8.34 7.14
C ILE A 61 -2.36 6.95 6.53
N ASN A 62 -1.20 6.28 6.50
CA ASN A 62 -1.07 4.92 6.03
C ASN A 62 -0.57 3.98 7.14
N PHE A 63 -1.34 2.93 7.44
CA PHE A 63 -1.01 1.88 8.39
C PHE A 63 -1.16 0.51 7.74
N LYS A 64 -0.36 -0.47 8.20
CA LYS A 64 -0.57 -1.88 7.84
C LYS A 64 -1.93 -2.37 8.33
N LEU A 65 -2.55 -3.29 7.58
CA LEU A 65 -3.88 -3.86 7.92
C LEU A 65 -3.93 -4.43 9.34
N ARG A 66 -2.84 -5.07 9.79
CA ARG A 66 -2.72 -5.59 11.16
C ARG A 66 -2.92 -4.49 12.21
N TYR A 67 -2.23 -3.36 12.10
CA TYR A 67 -2.35 -2.26 13.06
C TYR A 67 -3.70 -1.54 12.94
N MET A 68 -4.23 -1.45 11.72
CA MET A 68 -5.52 -0.82 11.46
C MET A 68 -6.69 -1.64 12.03
N LEU A 69 -6.68 -2.97 11.95
CA LEU A 69 -7.86 -3.80 12.26
C LEU A 69 -7.77 -4.55 13.58
N ALA A 70 -6.55 -4.95 13.99
CA ALA A 70 -6.36 -5.74 15.21
C ALA A 70 -6.43 -4.90 16.48
N SER A 71 -6.18 -3.59 16.40
CA SER A 71 -6.26 -2.65 17.52
C SER A 71 -7.70 -2.39 17.97
N THR A 72 -7.89 -2.04 19.24
CA THR A 72 -9.19 -1.57 19.74
C THR A 72 -9.57 -0.23 19.10
N ASP A 73 -10.82 0.23 19.27
CA ASP A 73 -11.24 1.52 18.71
C ASP A 73 -10.46 2.69 19.33
N ASP A 74 -10.18 2.62 20.63
CA ASP A 74 -9.44 3.66 21.35
C ASP A 74 -7.96 3.69 20.94
N GLU A 75 -7.31 2.53 20.87
CA GLU A 75 -5.92 2.43 20.39
C GLU A 75 -5.79 2.93 18.95
N PHE A 76 -6.75 2.61 18.09
CA PHE A 76 -6.77 3.08 16.71
C PHE A 76 -6.87 4.60 16.66
N LYS A 77 -7.81 5.21 17.39
CA LYS A 77 -7.97 6.67 17.47
C LYS A 77 -6.70 7.34 17.99
N GLN A 78 -6.09 6.79 19.05
CA GLN A 78 -4.85 7.33 19.60
C GLN A 78 -3.70 7.29 18.60
N ARG A 79 -3.55 6.19 17.84
CA ARG A 79 -2.54 6.07 16.78
C ARG A 79 -2.77 7.07 15.65
N VAL A 80 -4.03 7.27 15.24
CA VAL A 80 -4.40 8.27 14.24
C VAL A 80 -4.04 9.66 14.74
N HIS A 81 -4.45 10.02 15.96
CA HIS A 81 -4.13 11.31 16.57
C HIS A 81 -2.62 11.57 16.61
N ALA A 82 -1.83 10.61 17.12
CA ALA A 82 -0.39 10.74 17.19
C ALA A 82 0.27 10.87 15.79
N ALA A 83 -0.29 10.23 14.77
CA ALA A 83 0.20 10.38 13.40
C ALA A 83 -0.18 11.73 12.77
N VAL A 84 -1.38 12.25 13.05
CA VAL A 84 -1.79 13.61 12.65
C VAL A 84 -0.90 14.65 13.33
N GLU A 85 -0.69 14.54 14.64
CA GLU A 85 0.16 15.46 15.40
C GLU A 85 1.59 15.49 14.88
N ARG A 86 2.18 14.32 14.59
CA ARG A 86 3.51 14.27 13.96
C ARG A 86 3.52 15.04 12.65
N ARG A 87 2.53 14.82 11.79
CA ARG A 87 2.42 15.53 10.52
C ARG A 87 2.30 17.05 10.70
N LEU A 88 1.44 17.50 11.62
CA LEU A 88 1.27 18.93 11.91
C LEU A 88 2.57 19.57 12.41
N ARG A 89 3.36 18.85 13.22
CA ARG A 89 4.68 19.33 13.69
C ARG A 89 5.67 19.51 12.53
N PHE A 90 5.66 18.59 11.56
CA PHE A 90 6.49 18.74 10.36
C PHE A 90 6.04 19.93 9.51
N GLU A 91 4.72 20.15 9.37
CA GLU A 91 4.17 21.26 8.59
C GLU A 91 4.36 22.63 9.28
N SER A 92 4.38 22.70 10.61
CA SER A 92 4.54 23.97 11.34
C SER A 92 5.97 24.52 11.39
N GLY A 93 6.97 23.78 10.88
CA GLY A 93 8.36 24.24 10.84
C GLY A 93 8.98 24.52 12.22
N VAL A 94 8.34 24.05 13.30
CA VAL A 94 8.83 24.25 14.66
C VAL A 94 9.89 23.18 14.92
N ILE A 95 11.15 23.58 14.82
CA ILE A 95 12.28 22.86 15.38
C ILE A 95 12.15 23.04 16.89
N ASP A 96 11.50 22.09 17.59
CA ASP A 96 11.58 22.05 19.05
C ASP A 96 12.97 21.49 19.37
N ASP A 97 13.94 22.39 19.60
CA ASP A 97 15.26 22.06 20.15
C ASP A 97 15.05 21.47 21.55
N LYS A 98 14.69 20.20 21.59
CA LYS A 98 14.87 19.36 22.77
C LYS A 98 15.83 18.28 22.39
N GLU A 99 17.11 18.58 22.61
CA GLU A 99 18.17 17.60 22.80
C GLU A 99 17.67 16.54 23.79
N ALA A 100 17.29 15.39 23.25
CA ALA A 100 17.27 14.15 23.98
C ALA A 100 18.43 13.33 23.41
N ASP A 101 19.57 13.39 24.09
CA ASP A 101 20.73 12.56 23.85
C ASP A 101 20.33 11.09 23.80
N THR A 102 20.20 10.55 22.60
CA THR A 102 20.37 9.13 22.36
C THR A 102 21.18 8.98 21.09
N GLN A 103 22.49 8.85 21.28
CA GLN A 103 23.42 8.37 20.27
C GLN A 103 22.95 6.98 19.83
N ILE A 104 22.27 6.91 18.68
CA ILE A 104 22.14 5.68 17.92
C ILE A 104 22.71 5.97 16.55
N ASP A 105 23.82 5.29 16.30
CA ASP A 105 24.66 5.33 15.11
C ASP A 105 23.86 5.03 13.83
N CYS A 106 24.27 5.73 12.77
CA CYS A 106 23.60 5.87 11.49
C CYS A 106 24.16 4.84 10.50
N SER A 107 23.32 3.97 9.97
CA SER A 107 23.38 3.35 8.64
C SER A 107 22.12 2.47 8.51
N ILE A 108 21.10 2.83 7.74
CA ILE A 108 21.01 2.56 6.31
C ILE A 108 19.97 3.51 5.68
N GLU A 109 20.49 4.39 4.84
CA GLU A 109 19.99 4.93 3.57
C GLU A 109 18.47 5.06 3.32
N LYS A 110 18.01 6.32 3.42
CA LYS A 110 17.22 7.07 2.41
C LYS A 110 16.56 6.23 1.30
N LEU A 111 15.25 6.02 1.42
CA LEU A 111 14.40 5.84 0.24
C LEU A 111 13.62 7.14 0.00
N PRO A 112 13.84 7.86 -1.11
CA PRO A 112 13.02 9.01 -1.46
C PRO A 112 11.67 8.51 -1.97
N PHE A 113 10.62 8.88 -1.25
CA PHE A 113 9.23 8.74 -1.67
C PHE A 113 8.89 9.95 -2.55
N ASP A 114 9.10 9.83 -3.86
CA ASP A 114 8.74 10.87 -4.81
C ASP A 114 7.53 10.45 -5.65
N PHE A 115 6.44 11.18 -5.44
CA PHE A 115 5.24 11.18 -6.28
C PHE A 115 5.42 12.30 -7.30
N GLN A 116 5.20 11.99 -8.59
CA GLN A 116 5.02 12.92 -9.72
C GLN A 116 6.28 13.47 -10.41
N THR A 117 6.55 13.02 -11.65
CA THR A 117 6.73 13.94 -12.80
C THR A 117 6.34 13.23 -14.10
N ALA A 118 5.49 13.90 -14.88
CA ALA A 118 5.14 13.58 -16.25
C ALA A 118 6.14 14.26 -17.22
N GLU A 119 6.01 13.96 -18.52
CA GLU A 119 6.76 14.52 -19.68
C GLU A 119 8.18 13.97 -19.91
N ILE A 120 8.72 13.83 -21.13
CA ILE A 120 8.30 13.51 -22.50
C ILE A 120 9.61 13.63 -23.32
N LEU A 121 9.86 12.64 -24.19
CA LEU A 121 10.68 12.59 -25.44
C LEU A 121 12.20 12.86 -25.49
N GLU A 122 12.83 11.93 -26.23
CA GLU A 122 14.01 12.01 -27.14
C GLU A 122 15.33 12.52 -26.54
N GLU A 123 16.48 11.85 -26.66
CA GLU A 123 17.29 11.49 -27.84
C GLU A 123 18.54 10.83 -27.20
N ASN A 124 19.06 9.64 -27.52
CA ASN A 124 19.86 9.31 -28.70
C ASN A 124 20.49 7.90 -28.53
N ALA A 125 20.69 7.24 -29.67
CA ALA A 125 21.72 6.24 -30.08
C ALA A 125 22.68 5.66 -29.01
N ASP A 126 23.16 4.42 -29.03
CA ASP A 126 23.28 3.34 -30.01
C ASP A 126 23.84 2.14 -29.21
N LEU A 127 23.36 0.90 -29.46
CA LEU A 127 24.22 -0.30 -29.57
C LEU A 127 23.37 -1.54 -29.89
N SER A 128 23.63 -2.00 -31.11
CA SER A 128 23.21 -3.20 -31.83
C SER A 128 23.47 -4.54 -31.10
N SER A 129 22.86 -5.60 -31.68
CA SER A 129 23.08 -7.06 -31.50
C SER A 129 22.22 -7.68 -30.39
N ASP A 130 21.32 -8.64 -30.58
CA ASP A 130 21.13 -9.66 -31.61
C ASP A 130 19.73 -10.27 -31.44
N TYR A 131 18.84 -10.16 -32.42
CA TYR A 131 17.73 -11.10 -32.65
C TYR A 131 17.31 -11.00 -34.12
N LYS A 132 18.20 -11.43 -35.01
CA LYS A 132 17.77 -11.91 -36.33
C LYS A 132 17.30 -13.35 -36.16
N ASP A 133 16.31 -13.71 -36.97
CA ASP A 133 15.70 -15.03 -37.12
C ASP A 133 14.40 -15.24 -36.33
N LEU A 134 13.28 -14.82 -36.92
CA LEU A 134 12.08 -15.68 -37.07
C LEU A 134 11.24 -15.18 -38.28
N PRO A 135 10.59 -16.09 -39.05
CA PRO A 135 10.19 -15.84 -40.43
C PRO A 135 8.87 -15.07 -40.60
N THR A 136 8.87 -14.16 -41.57
CA THR A 136 7.71 -13.36 -42.03
C THR A 136 6.64 -14.24 -42.67
N ALA A 137 5.44 -14.27 -42.09
CA ALA A 137 4.26 -14.83 -42.74
C ALA A 137 3.75 -13.87 -43.82
N HIS A 138 3.75 -14.36 -45.07
CA HIS A 138 3.17 -13.72 -46.24
C HIS A 138 1.65 -13.54 -46.04
N ILE A 139 1.16 -12.31 -45.97
CA ILE A 139 -0.26 -12.01 -46.20
C ILE A 139 -0.36 -11.44 -47.62
N GLN A 140 -0.86 -12.26 -48.54
CA GLN A 140 -1.29 -11.82 -49.87
C GLN A 140 -2.65 -11.15 -49.73
N ASN A 141 -2.71 -9.82 -49.90
CA ASN A 141 -3.95 -9.13 -50.24
C ASN A 141 -4.00 -9.04 -51.77
N SER A 142 -4.98 -9.73 -52.36
CA SER A 142 -5.36 -9.57 -53.77
C SER A 142 -6.53 -8.57 -53.87
N ALA A 143 -6.49 -7.82 -54.96
CA ALA A 143 -7.47 -6.84 -55.40
C ALA A 143 -8.78 -7.47 -55.88
#